data_AF-A0A964ZY03-F1
#
_entry.id   AF-A0A964ZY03-F1
#
_cell.length_a   1.000
_cell.length_b   1.000
_cell.length_c   1.000
_cell.angle_alpha   90.00
_cell.angle_beta   90.00
_cell.angle_gamma   90.00
#
_symmetry.space_group_name_H-M   'P 1'
#
loop_
_entity.id
_entity.type
_entity.pdbx_description
1 polymer ?
#
loop_
_entity_poly.entity_id
_entity_poly.type
_entity_poly.pdbx_seq_one_letter_code
_entity_poly.pdbx_strand_id
1 'polypeptide(L)'
;LGVLDQHRRLPSGPVKHIPESLFAFSITGIAGPQGGQPAKPVGTVCFAWAGPQGIRTEQRLFSGDRVEIQRQAAAWAMAGLFDVLCRT
;
A
#
# COMPACT_ATOMS: atom_id res chain seq x y z
N LEU A 1 -17.02 3.31 5.30
CA LEU A 1 -16.34 3.76 4.08
C LEU A 1 -14.87 3.38 4.20
N GLY A 2 -14.54 2.20 3.66
CA GLY A 2 -13.32 1.47 3.98
C GLY A 2 -12.11 2.03 3.24
N VAL A 3 -10.96 2.01 3.90
CA VAL A 3 -9.66 2.38 3.34
C VAL A 3 -9.26 1.53 2.12
N LEU A 4 -9.94 0.40 1.91
CA LEU A 4 -9.92 -0.39 0.67
C LEU A 4 -10.32 0.41 -0.58
N ASP A 5 -11.17 1.45 -0.47
CA ASP A 5 -11.64 2.23 -1.62
C ASP A 5 -10.70 3.39 -1.99
N GLN A 6 -9.74 3.75 -1.11
CA GLN A 6 -8.79 4.85 -1.37
C GLN A 6 -7.71 4.48 -2.41
N HIS A 7 -7.49 3.19 -2.67
CA HIS A 7 -6.53 2.69 -3.66
C HIS A 7 -7.13 2.38 -5.03
N ARG A 8 -8.43 2.60 -5.21
CA ARG A 8 -9.12 2.47 -6.50
C ARG A 8 -8.68 3.52 -7.54
N ARG A 9 -7.71 4.38 -7.20
CA ARG A 9 -7.05 5.35 -8.07
C ARG A 9 -5.66 4.92 -8.56
N LEU A 10 -5.20 3.70 -8.27
CA LEU A 10 -4.42 3.01 -9.29
C LEU A 10 -5.35 2.87 -10.49
N PRO A 11 -4.93 3.25 -11.70
CA PRO A 11 -5.86 3.38 -12.81
C PRO A 11 -6.65 2.09 -13.01
N SER A 12 -7.92 2.12 -12.62
CA SER A 12 -8.86 1.01 -12.72
C SER A 12 -9.61 1.01 -14.06
N GLY A 13 -9.22 1.90 -14.97
CA GLY A 13 -9.63 1.89 -16.37
C GLY A 13 -8.49 1.38 -17.25
N PRO A 14 -8.75 1.01 -18.51
CA PRO A 14 -7.70 0.61 -19.44
C PRO A 14 -6.70 1.77 -19.56
N VAL A 15 -5.56 1.64 -18.89
CA VAL A 15 -4.42 2.52 -19.14
C VAL A 15 -3.98 2.18 -20.55
N LYS A 16 -4.26 3.09 -21.49
CA LYS A 16 -3.71 3.03 -22.83
C LYS A 16 -2.19 3.05 -22.70
N HIS A 17 -1.57 1.88 -22.77
CA HIS A 17 -0.12 1.65 -22.66
C HIS A 17 0.50 1.96 -21.29
N ILE A 18 0.56 0.96 -20.42
CA ILE A 18 1.64 0.87 -19.42
C ILE A 18 2.78 0.14 -20.14
N PRO A 19 3.95 0.77 -20.37
CA PRO A 19 5.09 0.02 -20.89
C PRO A 19 5.40 -1.13 -19.93
N GLU A 20 5.85 -2.27 -20.44
CA GLU A 20 6.13 -3.47 -19.61
C GLU A 20 7.12 -3.21 -18.46
N SER A 21 7.82 -2.07 -18.48
CA SER A 21 8.77 -1.63 -17.46
C SER A 21 8.20 -0.72 -16.36
N LEU A 22 6.91 -0.35 -16.38
CA LEU A 22 6.36 0.57 -15.39
C LEU A 22 5.75 -0.19 -14.20
N PHE A 23 6.31 0.11 -13.03
CA PHE A 23 5.86 -0.38 -11.74
C PHE A 23 5.41 0.80 -10.87
N ALA A 24 4.39 0.58 -10.04
CA ALA A 24 3.87 1.59 -9.12
C ALA A 24 3.47 0.98 -7.78
N PHE A 25 3.48 1.80 -6.73
CA PHE A 25 2.93 1.41 -5.43
C PHE A 25 2.25 2.58 -4.73
N SER A 26 1.39 2.27 -3.75
CA SER A 26 0.74 3.27 -2.91
C SER A 26 0.60 2.78 -1.47
N ILE A 27 0.59 3.72 -0.53
CA ILE A 27 0.48 3.48 0.90
C ILE A 27 -0.57 4.44 1.46
N THR A 28 -1.49 3.95 2.27
CA THR A 28 -2.38 4.79 3.09
C THR A 28 -2.56 4.13 4.45
N GLY A 29 -2.70 4.91 5.51
CA GLY A 29 -2.84 4.33 6.83
C GLY A 29 -3.00 5.34 7.95
N ILE A 30 -3.22 4.81 9.15
CA ILE A 30 -3.37 5.60 10.37
C ILE A 30 -2.09 5.43 11.19
N ALA A 31 -1.16 6.38 11.08
CA ALA A 31 0.09 6.34 11.84
C ALA A 31 -0.08 6.76 13.32
N GLY A 32 -1.22 7.36 13.69
CA GLY A 32 -1.47 7.81 15.07
C GLY A 32 -0.89 9.20 15.39
N PRO A 33 -0.93 9.63 16.67
CA PRO A 33 -1.46 8.87 17.81
C PRO A 33 -2.99 8.77 17.82
N GLN A 34 -3.68 9.63 17.07
CA GLN A 34 -5.14 9.67 16.96
C GLN A 34 -5.63 9.13 15.60
N GLY A 35 -6.95 9.01 15.45
CA GLY A 35 -7.61 8.60 14.20
C GLY A 35 -7.87 7.10 14.07
N GLY A 36 -7.42 6.29 15.05
CA GLY A 36 -7.78 4.87 15.15
C GLY A 36 -9.21 4.68 15.66
N GLN A 37 -9.85 3.59 15.24
CA GLN A 37 -11.14 3.12 15.74
C GLN A 37 -11.04 1.61 16.07
N PRO A 38 -11.95 1.02 16.85
CA PRO A 38 -11.90 -0.43 17.16
C PRO A 38 -11.82 -1.33 15.93
N ALA A 39 -12.54 -0.97 14.86
CA ALA A 39 -12.50 -1.70 13.59
C ALA A 39 -11.27 -1.39 12.72
N LYS A 40 -10.55 -0.29 13.00
CA LYS A 40 -9.38 0.16 12.24
C LYS A 40 -8.40 0.89 13.16
N PRO A 41 -7.62 0.16 13.97
CA PRO A 41 -6.75 0.75 14.98
C PRO A 41 -5.61 1.58 14.36
N VAL A 42 -4.99 2.42 15.19
CA VAL A 42 -3.68 3.02 14.88
C VAL A 42 -2.70 1.91 14.49
N GLY A 43 -1.90 2.16 13.47
CA GLY A 43 -1.02 1.16 12.85
C GLY A 43 -1.64 0.44 11.65
N THR A 44 -2.94 0.60 11.39
CA THR A 44 -3.57 -0.03 10.21
C THR A 44 -3.16 0.70 8.93
N VAL A 45 -2.42 0.01 8.07
CA VAL A 45 -1.90 0.52 6.79
C VAL A 45 -2.29 -0.43 5.66
N CYS A 46 -2.76 0.14 4.55
CA CYS A 46 -3.08 -0.56 3.31
C CYS A 46 -2.02 -0.23 2.25
N PHE A 47 -1.74 -1.22 1.41
CA PHE A 47 -0.74 -1.20 0.37
C PHE A 47 -1.36 -1.68 -0.94
N ALA A 48 -0.85 -1.13 -2.04
CA ALA A 48 -1.07 -1.69 -3.36
C ALA A 48 0.20 -1.56 -4.20
N TRP A 49 0.53 -2.60 -4.97
CA TRP A 49 1.62 -2.64 -5.94
C TRP A 49 1.07 -3.07 -7.29
N ALA A 50 1.51 -2.41 -8.36
CA ALA A 50 1.13 -2.70 -9.73
C ALA A 50 2.38 -2.96 -10.57
N GLY A 51 2.31 -3.99 -11.42
CA GLY A 51 3.33 -4.33 -12.42
C GLY A 51 2.72 -5.14 -13.56
N PRO A 52 3.55 -5.71 -14.46
CA PRO A 52 3.08 -6.44 -15.64
C PRO A 52 2.16 -7.63 -15.33
N GLN A 53 2.33 -8.24 -14.15
CA GLN A 53 1.53 -9.38 -13.69
C GLN A 53 0.21 -8.99 -13.02
N GLY A 54 -0.09 -7.70 -12.94
CA GLY A 54 -1.32 -7.16 -12.34
C GLY A 54 -1.08 -6.41 -11.04
N ILE A 55 -2.12 -6.35 -10.20
CA ILE A 55 -2.15 -5.57 -8.96
C ILE A 55 -2.22 -6.52 -7.76
N ARG A 56 -1.31 -6.31 -6.81
CA ARG A 56 -1.35 -6.92 -5.48
C ARG A 56 -1.75 -5.88 -4.45
N THR A 57 -2.67 -6.23 -3.54
CA THR A 57 -3.05 -5.38 -2.41
C THR A 57 -2.84 -6.11 -1.10
N GLU A 58 -2.56 -5.37 -0.03
CA GLU A 58 -2.34 -5.94 1.29
C GLU A 58 -2.71 -4.94 2.40
N GLN A 59 -3.18 -5.43 3.54
CA GLN A 59 -3.38 -4.64 4.75
C GLN A 59 -2.50 -5.21 5.87
N ARG A 60 -1.82 -4.33 6.61
CA ARG A 60 -0.99 -4.68 7.78
C ARG A 60 -1.35 -3.81 8.97
N LEU A 61 -1.11 -4.36 10.15
CA LEU A 61 -1.15 -3.64 11.42
C LEU A 61 0.28 -3.55 11.96
N PHE A 62 0.81 -2.33 12.03
CA PHE A 62 2.11 -2.05 12.63
C PHE A 62 1.95 -1.59 14.08
N SER A 63 2.96 -1.86 14.89
CA SER A 63 3.04 -1.42 16.28
C SER A 63 4.13 -0.36 16.44
N GLY A 64 3.98 0.51 17.44
CA GLY A 64 4.94 1.57 17.74
C GLY A 64 4.31 2.95 17.71
N ASP A 65 5.17 3.96 17.85
CA ASP A 65 4.77 5.35 17.70
C ASP A 65 4.56 5.75 16.23
N ARG A 66 4.18 7.01 16.00
CA ARG A 66 3.90 7.53 14.66
C ARG A 66 5.09 7.37 13.70
N VAL A 67 6.32 7.60 14.18
CA VAL A 67 7.52 7.54 13.36
C VAL A 67 7.89 6.08 13.07
N GLU A 68 7.78 5.21 14.07
CA GLU A 68 8.01 3.78 13.93
C GLU A 68 7.03 3.14 12.94
N ILE A 69 5.74 3.47 13.02
CA ILE A 69 4.72 2.98 12.08
C ILE A 69 5.03 3.44 10.65
N GLN A 70 5.38 4.72 10.46
CA GLN A 70 5.73 5.24 9.13
C GLN A 70 6.97 4.56 8.54
N ARG A 71 8.01 4.34 9.35
CA ARG A 71 9.23 3.65 8.92
C ARG A 71 8.95 2.20 8.52
N GLN A 72 8.22 1.46 9.35
CA GLN A 72 7.85 0.07 9.03
C GLN A 72 6.99 -0.01 7.77
N ALA A 73 6.02 0.90 7.60
CA ALA A 73 5.19 0.95 6.41
C ALA A 73 6.00 1.24 5.14
N ALA A 74 6.92 2.20 5.19
CA ALA A 74 7.78 2.52 4.05
C ALA A 74 8.71 1.35 3.68
N ALA A 75 9.31 0.69 4.67
CA ALA A 75 10.13 -0.50 4.46
C ALA A 75 9.33 -1.65 3.84
N TRP A 76 8.11 -1.90 4.34
CA TRP A 76 7.21 -2.91 3.79
C TRP A 76 6.82 -2.62 2.34
N ALA A 77 6.50 -1.36 2.03
CA ALA A 77 6.18 -0.93 0.68
C ALA A 77 7.33 -1.17 -0.31
N MET A 78 8.56 -0.83 0.07
CA MET A 78 9.74 -1.09 -0.77
C MET A 78 10.00 -2.58 -0.96
N ALA A 79 9.89 -3.37 0.12
CA ALA A 79 10.06 -4.82 0.02
C ALA A 79 9.03 -5.46 -0.91
N GLY A 80 7.76 -5.03 -0.84
CA GLY A 80 6.71 -5.49 -1.74
C GLY A 80 6.92 -5.06 -3.19
N LEU A 81 7.47 -3.86 -3.43
CA LEU A 81 7.80 -3.42 -4.78
C LEU A 81 8.93 -4.28 -5.36
N PHE A 82 9.96 -4.58 -4.56
CA PHE A 82 11.05 -5.45 -4.97
C PHE A 82 10.57 -6.87 -5.31
N ASP A 83 9.64 -7.43 -4.52
CA ASP A 83 9.01 -8.72 -4.82
C ASP A 83 8.23 -8.70 -6.15
N VAL A 84 7.51 -7.62 -6.43
CA VAL A 84 6.82 -7.46 -7.74
C VAL A 84 7.81 -7.31 -8.89
N LEU A 85 8.93 -6.61 -8.68
CA LEU A 85 10.00 -6.45 -9.68
C LEU A 85 10.72 -7.77 -10.00
N CYS A 86 10.98 -8.63 -9.00
CA CYS A 86 11.72 -9.87 -9.20
C CYS A 86 10.89 -11.03 -9.76
N ARG A 87 9.57 -10.87 -9.86
CA ARG A 87 8.69 -11.93 -10.36
C ARG A 87 8.55 -11.96 -11.88
N THR A 88 8.94 -10.90 -12.59
CA THR A 88 9.04 -10.85 -14.06
C THR A 88 10.17 -11.71 -14.57
#